data_AF-A0A062IME8-F1
#
_entry.id   AF-A0A062IME8-F1
#
_cell.length_a   1.000
_cell.length_b   1.000
_cell.length_c   1.000
_cell.angle_alpha   90.00
_cell.angle_beta   90.00
_cell.angle_gamma   90.00
#
_symmetry.space_group_name_H-M   'P 1'
#
loop_
_entity.id
_entity.type
_entity.pdbx_description
1 polymer ?
#
loop_
_entity_poly.entity_id
_entity_poly.type
_entity_poly.pdbx_seq_one_letter_code
_entity_poly.pdbx_strand_id
1 'polypeptide(L)'
;MVRNQDQLFRDHDKLLRHLAHRNISRLTSVGYCIDVEELYAIFCEVFVVSIQTWDEGKGKLTTYLTTACLNMVSRLLKKYHLGDNRTEYESDILHRMGDGEDDCDYDVFVDHQSQNILGPYELMQTLKEEMQQLSPFAKILLKFTLNPPDFIERELLAQEAKYQLSLNTPEKNESRGPRRRKLNLSFVANCIMKTAETNKEKRFIRDAVKEVEEAVTRVAV
;
A
#
# COMPACT_ATOMS: atom_id res chain seq x y z
N MET A 1 39.57 8.61 -1.95
CA MET A 1 39.37 9.88 -2.67
C MET A 1 38.09 10.52 -2.15
N VAL A 2 38.14 11.74 -1.63
CA VAL A 2 36.91 12.48 -1.28
C VAL A 2 36.30 12.94 -2.60
N ARG A 3 35.30 12.20 -3.10
CA ARG A 3 34.52 12.60 -4.28
C ARG A 3 33.95 14.00 -3.99
N ASN A 4 34.04 14.93 -4.93
CA ASN A 4 33.43 16.26 -4.76
C ASN A 4 31.90 16.10 -4.83
N GLN A 5 31.29 15.81 -3.67
CA GLN A 5 29.89 15.42 -3.54
C GLN A 5 28.97 16.53 -4.05
N ASP A 6 29.35 17.79 -3.85
CA ASP A 6 28.58 18.96 -4.28
C ASP A 6 28.48 19.05 -5.80
N GLN A 7 29.60 18.78 -6.50
CA GLN A 7 29.59 18.80 -7.97
C GLN A 7 28.77 17.62 -8.51
N LEU A 8 28.97 16.42 -7.97
CA LEU A 8 28.20 15.25 -8.36
C LEU A 8 26.70 15.45 -8.11
N PHE A 9 26.34 16.08 -7.00
CA PHE A 9 24.94 16.39 -6.70
C PHE A 9 24.36 17.36 -7.72
N ARG A 10 25.07 18.45 -8.05
CA ARG A 10 24.63 19.41 -9.08
C ARG A 10 24.41 18.76 -10.43
N ASP A 11 25.26 17.81 -10.80
CA ASP A 11 25.15 17.07 -12.07
C ASP A 11 23.90 16.16 -12.10
N HIS A 12 23.42 15.71 -10.95
CA HIS A 12 22.31 14.75 -10.82
C HIS A 12 21.02 15.35 -10.22
N ASP A 13 21.04 16.61 -9.78
CA ASP A 13 19.88 17.28 -9.16
C ASP A 13 18.64 17.24 -10.07
N LYS A 14 18.81 17.59 -11.35
CA LYS A 14 17.72 17.54 -12.34
C LYS A 14 17.14 16.14 -12.50
N LEU A 15 17.98 15.10 -12.43
CA LEU A 15 17.54 13.72 -12.50
C LEU A 15 16.70 13.36 -11.27
N LEU A 16 17.15 13.72 -10.06
CA LEU A 16 16.42 13.45 -8.83
C LEU A 16 15.04 14.13 -8.82
N ARG A 17 14.98 15.41 -9.23
CA ARG A 17 13.71 16.15 -9.39
C ARG A 17 12.80 15.48 -10.42
N HIS A 18 13.35 15.12 -11.57
CA HIS A 18 12.59 14.43 -12.62
C HIS A 18 12.02 13.09 -12.12
N LEU A 19 12.81 12.30 -11.41
CA LEU A 19 12.37 11.03 -10.85
C LEU A 19 11.27 11.23 -9.80
N ALA A 20 11.36 12.27 -8.96
CA ALA A 20 10.33 12.58 -7.97
C ALA A 20 9.02 12.96 -8.65
N HIS A 21 9.04 13.92 -9.57
CA HIS A 21 7.86 14.31 -10.36
C HIS A 21 7.23 13.13 -11.11
N ARG A 22 8.05 12.22 -11.66
CA ARG A 22 7.54 11.07 -12.42
C ARG A 22 6.88 10.01 -11.54
N ASN A 23 7.34 9.84 -10.30
CA ASN A 23 6.88 8.75 -9.43
C ASN A 23 5.88 9.19 -8.35
N ILE A 24 5.68 10.50 -8.15
CA ILE A 24 4.71 11.01 -7.16
C ILE A 24 3.31 10.46 -7.40
N SER A 25 2.87 10.39 -8.66
CA SER A 25 1.54 9.92 -9.03
C SER A 25 1.30 8.47 -8.65
N ARG A 26 2.35 7.64 -8.64
CA ARG A 26 2.27 6.21 -8.26
C ARG A 26 2.10 6.04 -6.75
N LEU A 27 2.69 6.94 -5.96
CA LEU A 27 2.55 6.93 -4.50
C LEU A 27 1.19 7.51 -4.09
N THR A 28 0.80 8.62 -4.70
CA THR A 28 -0.50 9.26 -4.40
C THR A 28 -1.68 8.42 -4.91
N SER A 29 -1.54 7.68 -6.02
CA SER A 29 -2.59 6.78 -6.52
C SER A 29 -2.93 5.65 -5.54
N VAL A 30 -2.00 5.27 -4.68
CA VAL A 30 -2.26 4.26 -3.64
C VAL A 30 -2.67 4.88 -2.31
N GLY A 31 -2.84 6.20 -2.23
CA GLY A 31 -3.24 6.91 -1.02
C GLY A 31 -2.07 7.33 -0.12
N TYR A 32 -0.82 7.25 -0.59
CA TYR A 32 0.32 7.77 0.17
C TYR A 32 0.30 9.31 0.14
N CYS A 33 0.06 9.93 1.29
CA CYS A 33 0.09 11.40 1.44
C CYS A 33 1.54 11.89 1.53
N ILE A 34 2.15 12.17 0.38
CA ILE A 34 3.47 12.79 0.23
C ILE A 34 3.40 13.78 -0.93
N ASP A 35 4.14 14.89 -0.83
CA ASP A 35 4.29 15.82 -1.95
C ASP A 35 5.59 15.57 -2.74
N VAL A 36 5.75 16.29 -3.86
CA VAL A 36 6.90 16.11 -4.74
C VAL A 36 8.21 16.54 -4.07
N GLU A 37 8.19 17.58 -3.25
CA GLU A 37 9.39 18.10 -2.59
C GLU A 37 9.84 17.14 -1.47
N GLU A 38 8.91 16.53 -0.75
CA GLU A 38 9.17 15.47 0.22
C GLU A 38 9.75 14.21 -0.46
N LEU A 39 9.19 13.77 -1.59
CA LEU A 39 9.73 12.64 -2.34
C LEU A 39 11.12 12.95 -2.92
N TYR A 40 11.33 14.18 -3.38
CA TYR A 40 12.62 14.66 -3.83
C TYR A 40 13.66 14.67 -2.70
N ALA A 41 13.30 15.13 -1.49
CA ALA A 41 14.18 15.09 -0.33
C ALA A 41 14.61 13.64 0.01
N ILE A 42 13.67 12.69 -0.03
CA ILE A 42 13.99 11.25 0.13
C ILE A 42 14.98 10.79 -0.95
N PHE A 43 14.82 11.23 -2.19
CA PHE A 43 15.77 10.89 -3.26
C PHE A 43 17.14 11.54 -3.09
N CYS A 44 17.23 12.72 -2.48
CA CYS A 44 18.50 13.31 -2.07
C CYS A 44 19.22 12.45 -1.02
N GLU A 45 18.49 11.89 -0.05
CA GLU A 45 19.08 10.94 0.91
C GLU A 45 19.59 9.68 0.21
N VAL A 46 18.79 9.11 -0.71
CA VAL A 46 19.20 7.97 -1.54
C VAL A 46 20.46 8.29 -2.34
N PHE A 47 20.59 9.51 -2.86
CA PHE A 47 21.81 9.94 -3.56
C PHE A 47 23.04 9.91 -2.65
N VAL A 48 22.95 10.45 -1.44
CA VAL A 48 24.08 10.48 -0.48
C VAL A 48 24.56 9.06 -0.15
N VAL A 49 23.63 8.12 0.04
CA VAL A 49 23.99 6.71 0.26
C VAL A 49 24.57 6.09 -1.01
N SER A 50 23.97 6.37 -2.16
CA SER A 50 24.37 5.77 -3.45
C SER A 50 25.78 6.15 -3.85
N ILE A 51 26.21 7.40 -3.63
CA ILE A 51 27.59 7.81 -3.96
C ILE A 51 28.66 7.16 -3.07
N GLN A 52 28.25 6.63 -1.91
CA GLN A 52 29.15 5.92 -0.98
C GLN A 52 29.26 4.43 -1.35
N THR A 53 28.16 3.83 -1.82
CA THR A 53 28.08 2.39 -2.11
C THR A 53 28.29 2.04 -3.58
N TRP A 54 28.22 3.03 -4.48
CA TRP A 54 28.37 2.82 -5.90
C TRP A 54 29.82 2.50 -6.29
N ASP A 55 29.95 1.37 -6.98
CA ASP A 55 31.18 0.87 -7.59
C ASP A 55 31.22 1.26 -9.08
N GLU A 56 32.25 2.04 -9.45
CA GLU A 56 32.49 2.50 -10.82
C GLU A 56 32.69 1.34 -11.81
N GLY A 57 33.20 0.20 -11.35
CA GLY A 57 33.42 -0.99 -12.19
C GLY A 57 32.13 -1.69 -12.60
N LYS A 58 31.02 -1.44 -11.91
CA LYS A 58 29.72 -2.13 -12.14
C LYS A 58 28.75 -1.34 -13.03
N GLY A 59 29.07 -0.10 -13.38
CA GLY A 59 28.26 0.71 -14.30
C GLY A 59 28.18 2.18 -13.93
N LYS A 60 27.39 2.95 -14.69
CA LYS A 60 27.23 4.40 -14.49
C LYS A 60 26.42 4.72 -13.23
N LEU A 61 26.84 5.75 -12.49
CA LEU A 61 26.15 6.25 -11.30
C LEU A 61 24.69 6.61 -11.59
N THR A 62 24.39 7.18 -12.76
CA THR A 62 23.02 7.53 -13.16
C THR A 62 22.09 6.32 -13.17
N THR A 63 22.55 5.19 -13.71
CA THR A 63 21.79 3.93 -13.73
C THR A 63 21.60 3.39 -12.33
N TYR A 64 22.69 3.31 -11.55
CA TYR A 64 22.65 2.84 -10.18
C TYR A 64 21.69 3.67 -9.30
N LEU A 65 21.80 4.99 -9.38
CA LEU A 65 20.98 5.95 -8.66
C LEU A 65 19.50 5.86 -9.06
N THR A 66 19.21 5.74 -10.35
CA THR A 66 17.83 5.57 -10.85
C THR A 66 17.21 4.30 -10.27
N THR A 67 17.95 3.18 -10.30
CA THR A 67 17.50 1.91 -9.73
C THR A 67 17.29 2.03 -8.22
N ALA A 68 18.20 2.68 -7.50
CA ALA A 68 18.08 2.90 -6.06
C ALA A 68 16.82 3.72 -5.70
N CYS A 69 16.54 4.80 -6.41
CA CYS A 69 15.34 5.62 -6.22
C CYS A 69 14.06 4.84 -6.54
N LEU A 70 14.03 4.07 -7.63
CA LEU A 70 12.87 3.23 -7.97
C LEU A 70 12.63 2.14 -6.92
N ASN A 71 13.69 1.52 -6.40
CA ASN A 71 13.60 0.56 -5.31
C ASN A 71 13.04 1.20 -4.04
N MET A 72 13.42 2.44 -3.74
CA MET A 72 12.87 3.20 -2.62
C MET A 72 11.35 3.43 -2.80
N VAL A 73 10.90 3.83 -3.98
CA VAL A 73 9.47 3.95 -4.29
C VAL A 73 8.74 2.61 -4.10
N SER A 74 9.30 1.52 -4.62
CA SER A 74 8.74 0.18 -4.42
C SER A 74 8.66 -0.21 -2.94
N ARG A 75 9.61 0.19 -2.11
CA ARG A 75 9.55 -0.01 -0.65
C ARG A 75 8.45 0.79 0.01
N LEU A 76 8.28 2.07 -0.37
CA LEU A 76 7.20 2.91 0.14
C LEU A 76 5.82 2.32 -0.24
N LEU A 77 5.66 1.89 -1.50
CA LEU A 77 4.45 1.21 -1.97
C LEU A 77 4.19 -0.09 -1.21
N LYS A 78 5.22 -0.93 -1.02
CA LYS A 78 5.12 -2.17 -0.24
C LYS A 78 4.79 -1.88 1.21
N LYS A 79 5.41 -0.90 1.85
CA LYS A 79 5.13 -0.50 3.24
C LYS A 79 3.68 -0.04 3.41
N TYR A 80 3.12 0.63 2.40
CA TYR A 80 1.71 1.01 2.42
C TYR A 80 0.78 -0.21 2.26
N HIS A 81 1.07 -1.11 1.32
CA HIS A 81 0.30 -2.35 1.13
C HIS A 81 0.44 -3.35 2.30
N LEU A 82 1.60 -3.39 2.95
CA LEU A 82 1.91 -4.21 4.12
C LEU A 82 1.62 -3.49 5.44
N GLY A 83 1.23 -2.21 5.39
CA GLY A 83 0.74 -1.46 6.56
C GLY A 83 -0.53 -2.07 7.15
N ASP A 84 -1.21 -2.91 6.37
CA ASP A 84 -2.35 -3.73 6.76
C ASP A 84 -1.97 -5.19 7.12
N ASN A 85 -0.68 -5.48 7.26
CA ASN A 85 -0.10 -6.75 7.73
C ASN A 85 1.35 -6.54 8.21
N ARG A 86 1.54 -6.12 9.47
CA ARG A 86 2.77 -6.46 10.21
C ARG A 86 2.86 -7.98 10.30
N THR A 87 3.68 -8.56 9.43
CA THR A 87 4.35 -9.86 9.57
C THR A 87 5.59 -9.82 8.67
N GLU A 88 6.74 -9.67 9.31
CA GLU A 88 8.00 -10.34 8.99
C GLU A 88 8.37 -10.44 7.50
N TYR A 89 9.10 -9.45 7.02
CA TYR A 89 10.22 -9.65 6.08
C TYR A 89 11.27 -8.57 6.38
N GLU A 90 11.71 -8.54 7.63
CA GLU A 90 12.89 -7.77 8.04
C GLU A 90 14.04 -8.78 8.21
N SER A 91 14.68 -9.11 7.07
CA SER A 91 16.08 -9.49 6.94
C SER A 91 16.36 -9.95 5.50
N ASP A 92 17.60 -9.73 5.05
CA ASP A 92 18.24 -10.42 3.91
C ASP A 92 18.12 -9.92 2.47
N ILE A 93 18.17 -8.60 2.21
CA ILE A 93 18.61 -8.14 0.87
C ILE A 93 19.82 -7.19 0.89
N LEU A 94 20.16 -6.57 2.03
CA LEU A 94 21.42 -5.80 2.14
C LEU A 94 22.66 -6.67 2.42
N HIS A 95 22.49 -7.98 2.67
CA HIS A 95 23.59 -8.93 2.90
C HIS A 95 23.86 -9.94 1.78
N ARG A 96 23.11 -9.92 0.65
CA ARG A 96 23.34 -10.83 -0.50
C ARG A 96 23.62 -10.07 -1.80
N MET A 97 24.61 -9.19 -1.78
CA MET A 97 25.35 -8.80 -3.00
C MET A 97 26.81 -9.27 -2.95
N GLY A 98 27.03 -10.38 -2.24
CA GLY A 98 28.22 -11.19 -2.29
C GLY A 98 27.78 -12.64 -2.55
N ASP A 99 28.39 -13.24 -3.54
CA ASP A 99 28.21 -14.59 -4.07
C ASP A 99 27.00 -14.91 -4.94
N GLY A 100 27.34 -15.38 -6.13
CA GLY A 100 26.62 -16.45 -6.81
C GLY A 100 25.84 -15.99 -8.01
N GLU A 101 26.30 -16.43 -9.19
CA GLU A 101 25.60 -16.44 -10.46
C GLU A 101 24.14 -16.90 -10.30
N ASP A 102 23.19 -16.23 -10.95
CA ASP A 102 22.26 -16.95 -11.83
C ASP A 102 21.47 -16.01 -12.75
N ASP A 103 21.44 -16.46 -14.00
CA ASP A 103 20.72 -16.13 -15.21
C ASP A 103 19.77 -14.92 -15.31
N CYS A 104 20.03 -14.17 -16.38
CA CYS A 104 19.09 -13.34 -17.10
C CYS A 104 17.87 -14.16 -17.55
N ASP A 105 16.69 -13.81 -17.06
CA ASP A 105 15.44 -13.86 -17.84
C ASP A 105 14.48 -12.81 -17.30
N TYR A 106 14.55 -11.60 -17.88
CA TYR A 106 13.48 -10.63 -17.78
C TYR A 106 12.63 -10.73 -19.05
N ASP A 107 11.76 -11.74 -19.09
CA ASP A 107 10.53 -11.66 -19.87
C ASP A 107 9.64 -10.58 -19.23
N VAL A 108 9.86 -9.34 -19.69
CA VAL A 108 8.93 -8.23 -19.43
C VAL A 108 7.66 -8.55 -20.20
N PHE A 109 6.72 -9.24 -19.56
CA PHE A 109 5.32 -9.23 -19.97
C PHE A 109 4.83 -7.78 -19.88
N VAL A 110 5.02 -7.05 -20.97
CA VAL A 110 4.30 -5.82 -21.27
C VAL A 110 2.88 -6.23 -21.60
N ASP A 111 2.04 -6.35 -20.58
CA ASP A 111 0.61 -6.46 -20.80
C ASP A 111 0.07 -5.06 -21.10
N HIS A 112 -0.04 -4.75 -22.40
CA HIS A 112 -0.80 -3.60 -22.90
C HIS A 112 -2.29 -3.85 -22.72
N GLN A 113 -2.78 -3.77 -21.48
CA GLN A 113 -4.20 -3.56 -21.20
C GLN A 113 -4.38 -2.62 -19.98
N SER A 114 -4.11 -1.35 -20.19
CA SER A 114 -4.69 -0.28 -19.35
C SER A 114 -5.42 0.70 -20.27
N GLN A 115 -6.54 0.24 -20.82
CA GLN A 115 -7.56 1.15 -21.35
C GLN A 115 -8.34 1.70 -20.14
N ASN A 116 -8.47 3.03 -20.09
CA ASN A 116 -9.17 3.83 -19.07
C ASN A 116 -8.55 3.87 -17.66
N ILE A 117 -7.35 4.45 -17.54
CA ILE A 117 -6.96 5.06 -16.25
C ILE A 117 -7.39 6.53 -16.31
N LEU A 118 -8.58 6.82 -15.79
CA LEU A 118 -8.98 8.18 -15.41
C LEU A 118 -7.83 8.82 -14.63
N GLY A 119 -7.45 10.05 -14.98
CA GLY A 119 -6.39 10.76 -14.25
C GLY A 119 -6.74 10.85 -12.75
N PRO A 120 -5.75 10.95 -11.83
CA PRO A 120 -6.01 10.93 -10.38
C PRO A 120 -7.05 11.97 -9.91
N TYR A 121 -7.19 13.08 -10.64
CA TYR A 121 -8.24 14.07 -10.42
C TYR A 121 -9.64 13.58 -10.84
N GLU A 122 -9.73 12.96 -12.01
CA GLU A 122 -10.98 12.39 -12.54
C GLU A 122 -11.43 11.21 -11.68
N LEU A 123 -10.51 10.36 -11.23
CA LEU A 123 -10.79 9.28 -10.28
C LEU A 123 -11.29 9.80 -8.92
N MET A 124 -10.68 10.86 -8.39
CA MET A 124 -11.19 11.53 -7.18
C MET A 124 -12.59 12.12 -7.38
N GLN A 125 -12.87 12.65 -8.56
CA GLN A 125 -14.18 13.20 -8.90
C GLN A 125 -15.24 12.10 -9.03
N THR A 126 -14.94 11.02 -9.75
CA THR A 126 -15.81 9.84 -9.88
C THR A 126 -16.07 9.20 -8.52
N LEU A 127 -15.03 9.04 -7.67
CA LEU A 127 -15.19 8.56 -6.30
C LEU A 127 -16.12 9.48 -5.49
N LYS A 128 -15.96 10.80 -5.61
CA LYS A 128 -16.79 11.77 -4.88
C LYS A 128 -18.24 11.74 -5.35
N GLU A 129 -18.48 11.58 -6.65
CA GLU A 129 -19.81 11.48 -7.26
C GLU A 129 -20.50 10.18 -6.84
N GLU A 130 -19.80 9.04 -6.91
CA GLU A 130 -20.30 7.74 -6.45
C GLU A 130 -20.59 7.75 -4.94
N MET A 131 -19.71 8.33 -4.12
CA MET A 131 -19.95 8.51 -2.68
C MET A 131 -21.15 9.42 -2.39
N GLN A 132 -21.52 10.34 -3.30
CA GLN A 132 -22.72 11.15 -3.14
C GLN A 132 -24.00 10.36 -3.42
N GLN A 133 -23.97 9.42 -4.35
CA GLN A 133 -25.12 8.59 -4.75
C GLN A 133 -25.47 7.51 -3.74
N LEU A 134 -24.53 7.11 -2.88
CA LEU A 134 -24.77 6.11 -1.84
C LEU A 134 -25.86 6.53 -0.85
N SER A 135 -26.57 5.56 -0.31
CA SER A 135 -27.53 5.75 0.78
C SER A 135 -26.82 6.26 2.04
N PRO A 136 -27.52 7.02 2.91
CA PRO A 136 -26.92 7.56 4.13
C PRO A 136 -26.25 6.49 5.01
N PHE A 137 -26.83 5.29 5.05
CA PHE A 137 -26.29 4.19 5.85
C PHE A 137 -25.06 3.55 5.18
N ALA A 138 -25.05 3.38 3.86
CA ALA A 138 -23.87 2.92 3.12
C ALA A 138 -22.66 3.87 3.30
N LYS A 139 -22.90 5.18 3.33
CA LYS A 139 -21.84 6.17 3.66
C LYS A 139 -21.30 6.00 5.07
N ILE A 140 -22.15 5.68 6.05
CA ILE A 140 -21.73 5.42 7.42
C ILE A 140 -20.86 4.15 7.48
N LEU A 141 -21.25 3.08 6.78
CA LEU A 141 -20.45 1.86 6.68
C LEU A 141 -19.06 2.14 6.12
N LEU A 142 -18.97 2.89 5.02
CA LEU A 142 -17.70 3.31 4.43
C LEU A 142 -16.86 4.18 5.38
N LYS A 143 -17.51 5.12 6.08
CA LYS A 143 -16.84 5.96 7.07
C LYS A 143 -16.26 5.10 8.19
N PHE A 144 -16.99 4.11 8.68
CA PHE A 144 -16.54 3.20 9.74
C PHE A 144 -15.47 2.22 9.29
N THR A 145 -15.39 1.88 8.00
CA THR A 145 -14.23 1.12 7.48
C THR A 145 -12.96 1.94 7.44
N LEU A 146 -13.04 3.24 7.16
CA LEU A 146 -11.87 4.13 7.09
C LEU A 146 -11.45 4.63 8.47
N ASN A 147 -12.42 4.99 9.29
CA ASN A 147 -12.24 5.52 10.64
C ASN A 147 -13.21 4.77 11.58
N PRO A 148 -12.79 3.60 12.10
CA PRO A 148 -13.65 2.77 12.93
C PRO A 148 -13.96 3.47 14.26
N PRO A 149 -15.21 3.46 14.73
CA PRO A 149 -15.55 3.88 16.09
C PRO A 149 -15.07 2.86 17.13
N ASP A 150 -14.89 3.31 18.38
CA ASP A 150 -14.37 2.53 19.51
C ASP A 150 -14.91 1.10 19.63
N PHE A 151 -16.21 0.89 19.40
CA PHE A 151 -16.82 -0.44 19.57
C PHE A 151 -16.32 -1.43 18.50
N ILE A 152 -16.01 -0.95 17.29
CA ILE A 152 -15.45 -1.76 16.20
C ILE A 152 -13.97 -2.00 16.46
N GLU A 153 -13.23 -0.98 16.91
CA GLU A 153 -11.82 -1.12 17.28
C GLU A 153 -11.63 -2.14 18.42
N ARG A 154 -12.46 -2.07 19.46
CA ARG A 154 -12.42 -3.04 20.57
C ARG A 154 -12.72 -4.46 20.10
N GLU A 155 -13.69 -4.63 19.21
CA GLU A 155 -14.00 -5.95 18.64
C GLU A 155 -12.85 -6.47 17.76
N LEU A 156 -12.17 -5.58 17.02
CA LEU A 156 -10.99 -5.93 16.22
C LEU A 156 -9.84 -6.40 17.12
N LEU A 157 -9.50 -5.62 18.14
CA LEU A 157 -8.48 -5.96 19.14
C LEU A 157 -8.80 -7.27 19.88
N ALA A 158 -10.07 -7.48 20.24
CA ALA A 158 -10.50 -8.71 20.90
C ALA A 158 -10.33 -9.94 19.98
N GLN A 159 -10.57 -9.79 18.68
CA GLN A 159 -10.36 -10.87 17.71
C GLN A 159 -8.87 -11.10 17.44
N GLU A 160 -8.05 -10.05 17.40
CA GLU A 160 -6.60 -10.18 17.30
C GLU A 160 -6.00 -10.86 18.54
N ALA A 161 -6.43 -10.49 19.75
CA ALA A 161 -6.00 -11.13 20.98
C ALA A 161 -6.39 -12.63 21.03
N LYS A 162 -7.60 -12.99 20.59
CA LYS A 162 -8.02 -14.39 20.45
C LYS A 162 -7.15 -15.17 19.46
N TYR A 163 -6.81 -14.54 18.34
CA TYR A 163 -5.90 -15.12 17.36
C TYR A 163 -4.50 -15.33 17.95
N GLN A 164 -3.94 -14.35 18.65
CA GLN A 164 -2.63 -14.48 19.32
C GLN A 164 -2.63 -15.58 20.38
N LEU A 165 -3.68 -15.67 21.20
CA LEU A 165 -3.82 -16.75 22.18
C LEU A 165 -3.84 -18.12 21.51
N SER A 166 -4.57 -18.27 20.40
CA SER A 166 -4.66 -19.54 19.68
C SER A 166 -3.36 -19.99 18.99
N LEU A 167 -2.44 -19.07 18.71
CA LEU A 167 -1.10 -19.40 18.22
C LEU A 167 -0.22 -19.98 19.33
N ASN A 168 -0.48 -19.61 20.58
CA ASN A 168 0.32 -19.98 21.75
C ASN A 168 -0.22 -21.23 22.47
N THR A 169 -1.44 -21.70 22.17
CA THR A 169 -1.99 -22.93 22.74
C THR A 169 -1.67 -24.13 21.84
N PRO A 170 -0.84 -25.09 22.28
CA PRO A 170 -0.56 -26.28 21.51
C PRO A 170 -1.69 -27.28 21.74
N GLU A 171 -2.81 -27.20 21.02
CA GLU A 171 -3.71 -28.36 20.96
C GLU A 171 -4.61 -28.47 19.72
N LYS A 172 -4.35 -29.54 18.97
CA LYS A 172 -5.28 -30.51 18.36
C LYS A 172 -6.69 -29.99 18.03
N ASN A 173 -6.84 -29.25 16.95
CA ASN A 173 -8.02 -29.34 16.10
C ASN A 173 -7.65 -28.91 14.68
N GLU A 174 -7.28 -29.91 13.88
CA GLU A 174 -7.10 -29.82 12.43
C GLU A 174 -8.46 -29.59 11.75
N SER A 175 -9.00 -28.39 11.84
CA SER A 175 -10.19 -27.98 11.09
C SER A 175 -10.31 -26.46 11.10
N ARG A 176 -9.46 -25.80 10.31
CA ARG A 176 -9.39 -24.34 10.12
C ARG A 176 -8.93 -23.60 11.39
N GLY A 177 -7.62 -23.40 11.48
CA GLY A 177 -7.05 -22.45 12.44
C GLY A 177 -7.75 -21.09 12.35
N PRO A 178 -7.82 -20.33 13.46
CA PRO A 178 -8.53 -19.07 13.49
C PRO A 178 -7.95 -18.12 12.46
N ARG A 179 -8.80 -17.62 11.56
CA ARG A 179 -8.38 -16.66 10.55
C ARG A 179 -8.25 -15.29 11.20
N ARG A 180 -7.09 -14.65 11.04
CA ARG A 180 -6.91 -13.23 11.37
C ARG A 180 -7.97 -12.43 10.60
N ARG A 181 -8.87 -11.77 11.32
CA ARG A 181 -9.86 -10.88 10.70
C ARG A 181 -9.21 -9.51 10.50
N LYS A 182 -9.34 -8.97 9.29
CA LYS A 182 -8.88 -7.63 8.94
C LYS A 182 -10.03 -6.63 9.04
N LEU A 183 -9.71 -5.37 9.30
CA LEU A 183 -10.67 -4.29 9.20
C LEU A 183 -11.04 -4.12 7.72
N ASN A 184 -12.27 -4.47 7.38
CA ASN A 184 -12.82 -4.30 6.04
C ASN A 184 -14.35 -4.13 6.14
N LEU A 185 -15.01 -3.87 5.01
CA LEU A 185 -16.46 -3.63 4.97
C LEU A 185 -17.25 -4.80 5.58
N SER A 186 -16.83 -6.04 5.30
CA SER A 186 -17.47 -7.23 5.86
C SER A 186 -17.33 -7.30 7.39
N PHE A 187 -16.19 -6.89 7.94
CA PHE A 187 -15.95 -6.87 9.38
C PHE A 187 -16.83 -5.82 10.07
N VAL A 188 -16.85 -4.60 9.54
CA VAL A 188 -17.68 -3.49 10.04
C VAL A 188 -19.15 -3.87 9.99
N ALA A 189 -19.61 -4.40 8.86
CA ALA A 189 -20.99 -4.85 8.69
C ALA A 189 -21.34 -5.97 9.68
N ASN A 190 -20.43 -6.91 9.94
CA ASN A 190 -20.63 -7.96 10.94
C ASN A 190 -20.72 -7.41 12.37
N CYS A 191 -19.92 -6.38 12.71
CA CYS A 191 -20.00 -5.73 14.02
C CYS A 191 -21.37 -5.07 14.23
N ILE A 192 -21.88 -4.38 13.21
CA ILE A 192 -23.19 -3.73 13.27
C ILE A 192 -24.34 -4.76 13.18
N MET A 193 -24.17 -5.84 12.43
CA MET A 193 -25.17 -6.93 12.38
C MET A 193 -25.35 -7.62 13.74
N LYS A 194 -24.33 -7.61 14.60
CA LYS A 194 -24.45 -8.12 15.99
C LYS A 194 -25.34 -7.25 16.87
N THR A 195 -25.46 -5.96 16.57
CA THR A 195 -26.34 -5.04 17.31
C THR A 195 -27.75 -4.98 16.73
N ALA A 196 -28.00 -5.63 15.59
CA ALA A 196 -29.32 -5.69 14.97
C ALA A 196 -30.21 -6.75 15.63
N GLU A 197 -31.37 -6.32 16.13
CA GLU A 197 -32.33 -7.18 16.83
C GLU A 197 -33.28 -7.85 15.85
N THR A 198 -33.61 -7.18 14.75
CA THR A 198 -34.61 -7.66 13.78
C THR A 198 -34.00 -8.21 12.49
N ASN A 199 -34.70 -9.16 11.86
CA ASN A 199 -34.33 -9.65 10.53
C ASN A 199 -34.44 -8.55 9.45
N LYS A 200 -35.27 -7.52 9.68
CA LYS A 200 -35.40 -6.37 8.79
C LYS A 200 -34.14 -5.49 8.84
N GLU A 201 -33.63 -5.17 10.03
CA GLU A 201 -32.35 -4.45 10.19
C GLU A 201 -31.18 -5.22 9.57
N LYS A 202 -31.10 -6.53 9.80
CA LYS A 202 -30.04 -7.37 9.20
C LYS A 202 -30.10 -7.38 7.67
N ARG A 203 -31.31 -7.34 7.10
CA ARG A 203 -31.50 -7.23 5.65
C ARG A 203 -31.07 -5.84 5.15
N PHE A 204 -31.47 -4.78 5.85
CA PHE A 204 -31.07 -3.41 5.53
C PHE A 204 -29.55 -3.22 5.53
N ILE A 205 -28.85 -3.80 6.51
CA ILE A 205 -27.38 -3.76 6.54
C ILE A 205 -26.77 -4.48 5.34
N ARG A 206 -27.31 -5.65 4.96
CA ARG A 206 -26.85 -6.40 3.78
C ARG A 206 -27.10 -5.65 2.48
N ASP A 207 -28.25 -5.00 2.35
CA ASP A 207 -28.59 -4.20 1.17
C ASP A 207 -27.61 -3.02 1.03
N ALA A 208 -27.26 -2.36 2.14
CA ALA A 208 -26.26 -1.29 2.14
C ALA A 208 -24.83 -1.77 1.87
N VAL A 209 -24.45 -2.98 2.32
CA VAL A 209 -23.16 -3.58 1.95
C VAL A 209 -23.09 -3.83 0.44
N LYS A 210 -24.15 -4.40 -0.13
CA LYS A 210 -24.24 -4.67 -1.57
C LYS A 210 -24.14 -3.40 -2.39
N GLU A 211 -24.80 -2.33 -1.93
CA GLU A 211 -24.73 -1.01 -2.55
C GLU A 211 -23.28 -0.46 -2.58
N VAL A 212 -22.54 -0.61 -1.48
CA VAL A 212 -21.13 -0.19 -1.43
C VAL A 212 -20.26 -1.06 -2.37
N GLU A 213 -20.48 -2.37 -2.38
CA GLU A 213 -19.76 -3.28 -3.28
C GLU A 213 -20.01 -2.92 -4.76
N GLU A 214 -21.27 -2.64 -5.13
CA GLU A 214 -21.64 -2.20 -6.48
C GLU A 214 -20.98 -0.86 -6.85
N ALA A 215 -20.97 0.12 -5.93
CA ALA A 215 -20.29 1.39 -6.15
C ALA A 215 -18.77 1.21 -6.36
N VAL A 216 -18.11 0.35 -5.57
CA VAL A 216 -16.69 0.05 -5.74
C VAL A 216 -16.42 -0.61 -7.10
N THR A 217 -17.28 -1.54 -7.54
CA THR A 217 -17.12 -2.16 -8.86
C THR A 217 -17.30 -1.18 -10.01
N ARG A 218 -18.15 -0.16 -9.87
CA ARG A 218 -18.33 0.89 -10.90
C ARG A 218 -17.13 1.82 -11.04
N VAL A 219 -16.38 2.03 -9.96
CA VAL A 219 -15.16 2.84 -9.96
C VAL A 219 -13.92 2.05 -10.43
N ALA A 220 -13.95 0.73 -10.30
CA ALA A 220 -12.83 -0.15 -10.66
C ALA A 220 -12.77 -0.54 -12.17
N VAL A 221 -13.69 -0.01 -12.99
CA VAL A 221 -13.79 -0.21 -14.45
C VAL A 221 -13.39 1.07 -15.17
#